data_AF-X1GRG8-F1
#
_entry.id   AF-X1GRG8-F1
#
_cell.length_a   1.000
_cell.length_b   1.000
_cell.length_c   1.000
_cell.angle_alpha   90.00
_cell.angle_beta   90.00
_cell.angle_gamma   90.00
#
_symmetry.space_group_name_H-M   'P 1'
#
loop_
_entity.id
_entity.type
_entity.pdbx_description
1 polymer ?
#
loop_
_entity_poly.entity_id
_entity_poly.type
_entity_poly.pdbx_seq_one_letter_code
_entity_poly.pdbx_strand_id
1 'polypeptide(L)'
;YFMRHPDSFFQKSFENALVNPGNPYILRAHLMCAAWECPLSNDDEKIFGSTLSQEREVLEGQGMLRERKQKWYLSPAIAYPAQAVNIRSTGGKNFAVMDTSTDSLLETVEASVAFFQIHPGAIYLHQGESYLVTRLDLTNHTAYAAPTQVNYYTQTKDITDLHIVKVSSNKSLGQVKVYLGEVEVTTNVVGFKKKAQFTEEVIGEEPLDLPPQTFPTVALWFDLPPKVVARLAESGLDFAGGLHAVEHAAIGILPLFALCDRNDIGGVSAPLHPDTGRAQVFIYDAYPGGIGIAEKGFSMITELWQATLRAIAECPCQEGCPSCVQSPKCGNNNKPLDKEAAKVILEGLLG
;
A
#
# COMPACT_ATOMS: atom_id res chain seq x y z
N TYR A 1 15.64 -13.87 1.69
CA TYR A 1 16.70 -13.26 2.50
C TYR A 1 17.05 -14.13 3.71
N PHE A 2 16.15 -14.32 4.69
CA PHE A 2 16.45 -15.05 5.93
C PHE A 2 17.00 -16.47 5.77
N MET A 3 16.52 -17.26 4.80
CA MET A 3 17.07 -18.60 4.54
C MET A 3 18.56 -18.59 4.17
N ARG A 4 19.07 -17.48 3.62
CA ARG A 4 20.50 -17.31 3.29
C ARG A 4 21.27 -16.59 4.40
N HIS A 5 20.59 -15.83 5.25
CA HIS A 5 21.16 -15.12 6.38
C HIS A 5 20.42 -15.46 7.68
N PRO A 6 20.49 -16.72 8.15
CA PRO A 6 19.80 -17.12 9.37
C PRO A 6 20.28 -16.31 10.58
N ASP A 7 21.56 -15.94 10.62
CA ASP A 7 22.11 -15.07 11.67
C ASP A 7 21.41 -13.71 11.73
N SER A 8 20.96 -13.15 10.60
CA SER A 8 20.19 -11.90 10.60
C SER A 8 18.82 -12.05 11.27
N PHE A 9 18.27 -13.26 11.34
CA PHE A 9 17.06 -13.56 12.08
C PHE A 9 17.37 -13.76 13.57
N PHE A 10 18.38 -14.56 13.90
CA PHE A 10 18.68 -14.94 15.29
C PHE A 10 19.44 -13.88 16.10
N GLN A 11 20.20 -12.98 15.45
CA GLN A 11 21.02 -11.95 16.12
C GLN A 11 20.35 -10.58 16.16
N LYS A 12 19.32 -10.34 15.33
CA LYS A 12 18.60 -9.06 15.37
C LYS A 12 17.83 -8.94 16.67
N SER A 13 17.87 -7.75 17.25
CA SER A 13 16.91 -7.35 18.28
C SER A 13 15.49 -7.30 17.71
N PHE A 14 14.49 -7.28 18.59
CA PHE A 14 13.08 -7.15 18.23
C PHE A 14 12.82 -5.99 17.25
N GLU A 15 11.90 -6.20 16.32
CA GLU A 15 11.48 -5.19 15.36
C GLU A 15 10.77 -4.01 16.05
N ASN A 16 10.83 -2.83 15.43
CA ASN A 16 10.12 -1.66 15.94
C ASN A 16 8.65 -1.71 15.49
N ALA A 17 7.72 -1.85 16.43
CA ALA A 17 6.32 -1.58 16.17
C ALA A 17 6.16 -0.11 15.75
N LEU A 18 5.81 0.11 14.49
CA LEU A 18 5.54 1.44 13.99
C LEU A 18 4.07 1.76 14.26
N VAL A 19 3.85 2.90 14.89
CA VAL A 19 2.53 3.49 15.05
C VAL A 19 2.62 4.95 14.65
N ASN A 20 1.60 5.46 13.97
CA ASN A 20 1.45 6.88 13.68
C ASN A 20 0.20 7.42 14.38
N PRO A 21 0.28 7.79 15.68
CA PRO A 21 -0.84 8.39 16.39
C PRO A 21 -1.30 9.72 15.77
N GLY A 22 -0.43 10.37 15.00
CA GLY A 22 -0.74 11.61 14.29
C GLY A 22 -1.45 11.40 12.94
N ASN A 23 -1.73 10.16 12.51
CA ASN A 23 -2.49 9.93 11.29
C ASN A 23 -3.88 10.58 11.42
N PRO A 24 -4.24 11.56 10.58
CA PRO A 24 -5.47 12.34 10.73
C PRO A 24 -6.74 11.50 10.57
N TYR A 25 -6.71 10.41 9.79
CA TYR A 25 -7.85 9.51 9.59
C TYR A 25 -8.19 8.74 10.87
N ILE A 26 -7.15 8.25 11.55
CA ILE A 26 -7.29 7.53 12.82
C ILE A 26 -7.59 8.53 13.94
N LEU A 27 -6.80 9.60 14.04
CA LEU A 27 -6.89 10.57 15.11
C LEU A 27 -8.26 11.23 15.16
N ARG A 28 -8.79 11.74 14.02
CA ARG A 28 -10.12 12.37 13.99
C ARG A 28 -11.24 11.44 14.47
N ALA A 29 -11.21 10.17 14.05
CA ALA A 29 -12.18 9.16 14.49
C ALA A 29 -12.12 8.96 16.01
N HIS A 30 -10.92 8.84 16.56
CA HIS A 30 -10.70 8.68 17.99
C HIS A 30 -11.00 9.95 18.80
N LEU A 31 -10.76 11.16 18.26
CA LEU A 31 -11.13 12.42 18.91
C LEU A 31 -12.64 12.56 19.05
N MET A 32 -13.42 12.13 18.07
CA MET A 32 -14.89 12.12 18.19
C MET A 32 -15.36 11.14 19.29
N CYS A 33 -14.75 9.95 19.38
CA CYS A 33 -15.03 9.01 20.46
C CYS A 33 -14.63 9.59 21.82
N ALA A 34 -13.44 10.17 21.93
CA ALA A 34 -12.97 10.79 23.16
C ALA A 34 -13.89 11.94 23.59
N ALA A 35 -14.30 12.82 22.67
CA ALA A 35 -15.23 13.92 22.93
C ALA A 35 -16.64 13.47 23.35
N TRP A 36 -17.05 12.25 22.97
CA TRP A 36 -18.29 11.62 23.44
C TRP A 36 -18.17 11.14 24.89
N GLU A 37 -17.03 10.55 25.24
CA GLU A 37 -16.75 10.06 26.60
C GLU A 37 -16.51 11.22 27.59
N CYS A 38 -15.70 12.20 27.19
CA CYS A 38 -15.37 13.38 27.99
C CYS A 38 -15.03 14.56 27.06
N PRO A 39 -15.53 15.79 27.33
CA PRO A 39 -15.20 16.94 26.50
C PRO A 39 -13.70 17.19 26.41
N LEU A 40 -13.18 17.28 25.19
CA LEU A 40 -11.76 17.50 24.93
C LEU A 40 -11.32 18.87 25.44
N SER A 41 -10.05 18.96 25.79
CA SER A 41 -9.38 20.16 26.28
C SER A 41 -8.00 20.30 25.63
N ASN A 42 -7.34 21.44 25.84
CA ASN A 42 -5.96 21.61 25.38
C ASN A 42 -4.97 20.71 26.14
N ASP A 43 -5.29 20.27 27.37
CA ASP A 43 -4.41 19.40 28.16
C ASP A 43 -4.28 17.99 27.55
N ASP A 44 -5.23 17.59 26.70
CA ASP A 44 -5.25 16.29 26.04
C ASP A 44 -4.17 16.15 24.94
N GLU A 45 -3.45 17.22 24.61
CA GLU A 45 -2.30 17.19 23.69
C GLU A 45 -1.21 16.22 24.19
N LYS A 46 -1.14 16.00 25.51
CA LYS A 46 -0.25 15.01 26.13
C LYS A 46 -0.60 13.57 25.76
N ILE A 47 -1.84 13.32 25.35
CA ILE A 47 -2.38 12.00 25.02
C ILE A 47 -2.43 11.84 23.49
N PHE A 48 -3.00 12.82 22.80
CA PHE A 48 -3.27 12.76 21.36
C PHE A 48 -2.14 13.33 20.49
N GLY A 49 -1.12 13.92 21.11
CA GLY A 49 0.03 14.49 20.41
C GLY A 49 -0.23 15.90 19.88
N SER A 50 0.82 16.47 19.29
CA SER A 50 0.87 17.88 18.87
C SER A 50 -0.09 18.25 17.74
N THR A 51 -0.61 17.26 17.00
CA THR A 51 -1.58 17.49 15.92
C THR A 51 -3.02 17.64 16.43
N LEU A 52 -3.27 17.41 17.73
CA LEU A 52 -4.60 17.53 18.35
C LEU A 52 -5.30 18.84 17.96
N SER A 53 -4.61 19.98 18.14
CA SER A 53 -5.20 21.30 17.92
C SER A 53 -5.66 21.48 16.48
N GLN A 54 -4.82 21.09 15.52
CA GLN A 54 -5.13 21.15 14.09
C GLN A 54 -6.32 20.25 13.73
N GLU A 55 -6.31 19.00 14.17
CA GLU A 55 -7.38 18.05 13.82
C GLU A 55 -8.72 18.39 14.48
N ARG A 56 -8.68 18.97 15.68
CA ARG A 56 -9.86 19.48 16.37
C ARG A 56 -10.46 20.69 15.66
N GLU A 57 -9.65 21.61 15.16
CA GLU A 57 -10.12 22.75 14.35
C GLU A 57 -10.81 22.27 13.07
N VAL A 58 -10.27 21.23 12.42
CA VAL A 58 -10.92 20.60 11.25
C VAL A 58 -12.28 20.02 11.62
N LEU A 59 -12.37 19.24 12.71
CA LEU A 59 -13.64 18.66 13.18
C LEU A 59 -14.66 19.71 13.61
N GLU A 60 -14.20 20.81 14.21
CA GLU A 60 -15.04 21.97 14.54
C GLU A 60 -15.57 22.66 13.28
N GLY A 61 -14.72 22.89 12.29
CA GLY A 61 -15.12 23.44 10.99
C GLY A 61 -16.12 22.55 10.23
N GLN A 62 -16.07 21.23 10.43
CA GLN A 62 -17.03 20.26 9.92
C GLN A 62 -18.33 20.18 10.75
N GLY A 63 -18.40 20.90 11.88
CA GLY A 63 -19.54 20.85 12.80
C GLY A 63 -19.67 19.54 13.59
N MET A 64 -18.62 18.69 13.57
CA MET A 64 -18.55 17.44 14.33
C MET A 64 -18.22 17.71 15.80
N LEU A 65 -17.43 18.75 16.08
CA LEU A 65 -17.16 19.25 17.42
C LEU A 65 -17.70 20.67 17.60
N ARG A 66 -17.96 21.07 18.85
CA ARG A 66 -18.34 22.44 19.20
C ARG A 66 -17.55 22.92 20.41
N GLU A 67 -16.87 24.05 20.27
CA GLU A 67 -16.20 24.71 21.38
C GLU A 67 -17.20 25.38 22.32
N ARG A 68 -17.01 25.18 23.63
CA ARG A 68 -17.66 25.92 24.70
C ARG A 68 -16.71 26.01 25.90
N LYS A 69 -16.35 27.23 26.31
CA LYS A 69 -15.53 27.48 27.51
C LYS A 69 -14.21 26.71 27.50
N GLN A 70 -13.49 26.75 26.37
CA GLN A 70 -12.20 26.08 26.14
C GLN A 70 -12.28 24.55 26.24
N LYS A 71 -13.46 23.99 25.97
CA LYS A 71 -13.69 22.56 25.85
C LYS A 71 -14.47 22.24 24.58
N TRP A 72 -14.17 21.11 23.96
CA TRP A 72 -14.80 20.69 22.72
C TRP A 72 -15.70 19.48 22.98
N TYR A 73 -16.97 19.65 22.65
CA TYR A 73 -18.01 18.66 22.85
C TYR A 73 -18.37 18.05 21.51
N LEU A 74 -18.68 16.75 21.49
CA LEU A 74 -19.24 16.13 20.30
C LEU A 74 -20.58 16.77 19.93
N SER A 75 -20.80 16.95 18.62
CA SER A 75 -22.05 17.46 18.09
C SER A 75 -23.23 16.56 18.51
N PRO A 76 -24.34 17.11 19.02
CA PRO A 76 -25.50 16.33 19.45
C PRO A 76 -26.16 15.50 18.34
N ALA A 77 -25.83 15.77 17.07
CA ALA A 77 -26.30 14.98 15.93
C ALA A 77 -25.65 13.58 15.85
N ILE A 78 -24.57 13.35 16.58
CA ILE A 78 -23.80 12.10 16.57
C ILE A 78 -24.10 11.34 17.87
N ALA A 79 -24.87 10.26 17.76
CA ALA A 79 -25.34 9.52 18.93
C ALA A 79 -24.26 8.63 19.56
N TYR A 80 -23.51 7.88 18.73
CA TYR A 80 -22.49 6.95 19.20
C TYR A 80 -21.37 6.79 18.16
N PRO A 81 -20.27 7.57 18.25
CA PRO A 81 -19.22 7.59 17.21
C PRO A 81 -18.47 6.26 17.10
N ALA A 82 -18.30 5.53 18.21
CA ALA A 82 -17.52 4.29 18.24
C ALA A 82 -18.09 3.20 17.31
N GLN A 83 -19.39 3.22 17.01
CA GLN A 83 -20.00 2.28 16.05
C GLN A 83 -19.46 2.44 14.62
N ALA A 84 -19.02 3.65 14.25
CA ALA A 84 -18.46 3.94 12.94
C ALA A 84 -16.94 3.75 12.88
N VAL A 85 -16.29 3.46 14.01
CA VAL A 85 -14.82 3.30 14.09
C VAL A 85 -14.46 1.82 14.07
N ASN A 86 -13.76 1.42 13.01
CA ASN A 86 -13.13 0.10 12.95
C ASN A 86 -11.66 0.22 13.37
N ILE A 87 -11.27 -0.47 14.44
CA ILE A 87 -9.90 -0.45 14.96
C ILE A 87 -8.90 -1.21 14.09
N ARG A 88 -9.36 -1.97 13.10
CA ARG A 88 -8.53 -2.78 12.18
C ARG A 88 -8.43 -2.22 10.77
N SER A 89 -9.30 -1.28 10.38
CA SER A 89 -9.32 -0.72 9.03
C SER A 89 -9.37 0.80 9.07
N THR A 90 -8.51 1.47 8.31
CA THR A 90 -8.47 2.94 8.24
C THR A 90 -9.49 3.46 7.22
N GLY A 91 -10.75 3.54 7.63
CA GLY A 91 -11.81 4.27 6.91
C GLY A 91 -12.37 3.60 5.65
N GLY A 92 -13.69 3.68 5.49
CA GLY A 92 -14.43 3.15 4.34
C GLY A 92 -15.63 2.30 4.76
N LYS A 93 -16.68 2.28 3.94
CA LYS A 93 -17.81 1.35 4.15
C LYS A 93 -17.41 -0.01 3.60
N ASN A 94 -17.41 -1.02 4.45
CA ASN A 94 -17.15 -2.38 3.99
C ASN A 94 -18.22 -2.85 2.99
N PHE A 95 -17.84 -3.81 2.16
CA PHE A 95 -18.74 -4.50 1.25
C PHE A 95 -19.22 -5.81 1.89
N ALA A 96 -20.53 -6.04 1.90
CA ALA A 96 -21.10 -7.33 2.24
C ALA A 96 -20.97 -8.29 1.06
N VAL A 97 -20.57 -9.54 1.31
CA VAL A 97 -20.58 -10.61 0.30
C VAL A 97 -21.74 -11.54 0.61
N MET A 98 -22.73 -11.61 -0.27
CA MET A 98 -23.96 -12.38 -0.10
C MET A 98 -23.94 -13.62 -0.99
N ASP A 99 -24.27 -14.78 -0.41
CA ASP A 99 -24.55 -15.99 -1.16
C ASP A 99 -25.96 -15.93 -1.75
N THR A 100 -26.03 -15.91 -3.08
CA THR A 100 -27.29 -15.86 -3.84
C THR A 100 -28.11 -17.14 -3.77
N SER A 101 -27.52 -18.28 -3.38
CA SER A 101 -28.21 -19.56 -3.28
C SER A 101 -28.98 -19.72 -1.95
N THR A 102 -28.46 -19.12 -0.88
CA THR A 102 -29.03 -19.20 0.48
C THR A 102 -29.58 -17.86 0.98
N ASP A 103 -29.35 -16.77 0.24
CA ASP A 103 -29.64 -15.38 0.63
C ASP A 103 -29.04 -15.01 2.00
N SER A 104 -27.80 -15.45 2.22
CA SER A 104 -27.10 -15.27 3.49
C SER A 104 -25.79 -14.50 3.33
N LEU A 105 -25.38 -13.82 4.40
CA LEU A 105 -24.10 -13.12 4.44
C LEU A 105 -22.97 -14.13 4.62
N LEU A 106 -22.04 -14.16 3.67
CA LEU A 106 -20.81 -14.94 3.76
C LEU A 106 -19.78 -14.21 4.61
N GLU A 107 -19.43 -12.99 4.20
CA GLU A 107 -18.34 -12.23 4.81
C GLU A 107 -18.49 -10.72 4.54
N THR A 108 -17.65 -9.93 5.18
CA THR A 108 -17.53 -8.49 4.98
C THR A 108 -16.10 -8.16 4.56
N VAL A 109 -15.94 -7.51 3.40
CA VAL A 109 -14.65 -7.17 2.79
C VAL A 109 -14.41 -5.66 2.90
N GLU A 110 -13.19 -5.25 3.21
CA GLU A 110 -12.83 -3.83 3.28
C GLU A 110 -12.89 -3.16 1.89
N ALA A 111 -13.35 -1.90 1.85
CA ALA A 111 -13.47 -1.14 0.61
C ALA A 111 -12.15 -1.04 -0.18
N SER A 112 -11.02 -0.90 0.50
CA SER A 112 -9.69 -0.72 -0.11
C SER A 112 -9.24 -1.92 -0.96
N VAL A 113 -9.75 -3.12 -0.66
CA VAL A 113 -9.41 -4.37 -1.38
C VAL A 113 -10.60 -4.97 -2.13
N ALA A 114 -11.79 -4.38 -2.02
CA ALA A 114 -13.03 -4.91 -2.57
C ALA A 114 -12.91 -5.15 -4.09
N PHE A 115 -12.39 -4.21 -4.86
CA PHE A 115 -12.31 -4.36 -6.32
C PHE A 115 -11.27 -5.39 -6.76
N PHE A 116 -10.34 -5.76 -5.88
CA PHE A 116 -9.36 -6.82 -6.14
C PHE A 116 -9.92 -8.22 -5.87
N GLN A 117 -10.90 -8.36 -4.98
CA GLN A 117 -11.38 -9.66 -4.49
C GLN A 117 -12.80 -10.01 -4.91
N ILE A 118 -13.67 -9.00 -5.02
CA ILE A 118 -15.12 -9.18 -5.21
C ILE A 118 -15.65 -8.37 -6.40
N HIS A 119 -14.83 -8.20 -7.44
CA HIS A 119 -15.29 -7.66 -8.72
C HIS A 119 -16.21 -8.66 -9.44
N PRO A 120 -17.10 -8.19 -10.34
CA PRO A 120 -17.85 -9.10 -11.20
C PRO A 120 -16.92 -10.05 -11.97
N GLY A 121 -17.24 -11.34 -11.97
CA GLY A 121 -16.41 -12.40 -12.56
C GLY A 121 -15.33 -12.98 -11.64
N ALA A 122 -15.10 -12.42 -10.45
CA ALA A 122 -14.13 -12.94 -9.49
C ALA A 122 -14.51 -14.33 -8.97
N ILE A 123 -13.51 -15.19 -8.77
CA ILE A 123 -13.64 -16.41 -7.98
C ILE A 123 -13.22 -16.09 -6.55
N TYR A 124 -14.22 -15.93 -5.69
CA TYR A 124 -14.06 -15.66 -4.27
C TYR A 124 -14.03 -16.97 -3.49
N LEU A 125 -13.00 -17.18 -2.68
CA LEU A 125 -12.84 -18.39 -1.87
C LEU A 125 -13.25 -18.07 -0.42
N HIS A 126 -14.29 -18.72 0.07
CA HIS A 126 -14.75 -18.58 1.45
C HIS A 126 -14.67 -19.92 2.16
N GLN A 127 -13.76 -20.04 3.14
CA GLN A 127 -13.50 -21.27 3.90
C GLN A 127 -13.20 -22.52 3.02
N GLY A 128 -12.58 -22.31 1.86
CA GLY A 128 -12.25 -23.38 0.91
C GLY A 128 -13.33 -23.66 -0.14
N GLU A 129 -14.53 -23.10 0.03
CA GLU A 129 -15.61 -23.18 -0.97
C GLU A 129 -15.50 -22.02 -1.96
N SER A 130 -15.68 -22.33 -3.24
CA SER A 130 -15.53 -21.35 -4.33
C SER A 130 -16.88 -20.72 -4.68
N TYR A 131 -16.89 -19.40 -4.83
CA TYR A 131 -18.03 -18.62 -5.25
C TYR A 131 -17.67 -17.74 -6.44
N LEU A 132 -18.53 -17.70 -7.45
CA LEU A 132 -18.42 -16.75 -8.56
C LEU A 132 -19.17 -15.48 -8.19
N VAL A 133 -18.47 -14.35 -8.14
CA VAL A 133 -19.11 -13.05 -7.96
C VAL A 133 -19.82 -12.66 -9.26
N THR A 134 -21.15 -12.63 -9.22
CA THR A 134 -22.00 -12.37 -10.38
C THR A 134 -22.28 -10.87 -10.57
N ARG A 135 -22.32 -10.11 -9.47
CA ARG A 135 -22.62 -8.69 -9.46
C ARG A 135 -21.98 -8.00 -8.26
N LEU A 136 -21.49 -6.79 -8.48
CA LEU A 136 -21.04 -5.88 -7.42
C LEU A 136 -21.92 -4.62 -7.44
N ASP A 137 -22.69 -4.40 -6.37
CA ASP A 137 -23.50 -3.20 -6.18
C ASP A 137 -22.71 -2.16 -5.36
N LEU A 138 -22.18 -1.16 -6.06
CA LEU A 138 -21.40 -0.08 -5.47
C LEU A 138 -22.24 0.88 -4.63
N THR A 139 -23.54 1.00 -4.91
CA THR A 139 -24.42 1.90 -4.17
C THR A 139 -24.72 1.33 -2.79
N ASN A 140 -25.10 0.05 -2.76
CA ASN A 140 -25.45 -0.67 -1.54
C ASN A 140 -24.25 -1.31 -0.83
N HIS A 141 -23.07 -1.28 -1.45
CA HIS A 141 -21.85 -1.94 -0.95
C HIS A 141 -22.07 -3.43 -0.75
N THR A 142 -22.56 -4.12 -1.78
CA THR A 142 -22.90 -5.55 -1.71
C THR A 142 -22.43 -6.29 -2.95
N ALA A 143 -21.63 -7.34 -2.77
CA ALA A 143 -21.29 -8.31 -3.80
C ALA A 143 -22.20 -9.53 -3.70
N TYR A 144 -22.72 -9.99 -4.84
CA TYR A 144 -23.57 -11.17 -4.94
C TYR A 144 -22.78 -12.32 -5.55
N ALA A 145 -22.57 -13.37 -4.76
CA ALA A 145 -21.76 -14.51 -5.12
C ALA A 145 -22.63 -15.77 -5.22
N ALA A 146 -22.36 -16.62 -6.21
CA ALA A 146 -23.04 -17.89 -6.40
C ALA A 146 -22.04 -19.04 -6.19
N PRO A 147 -22.39 -20.12 -5.46
CA PRO A 147 -21.52 -21.28 -5.34
C PRO A 147 -21.12 -21.80 -6.71
N THR A 148 -19.85 -22.13 -6.89
CA THR A 148 -19.33 -22.56 -8.18
C THR A 148 -18.26 -23.63 -8.02
N GLN A 149 -18.16 -24.52 -9.01
CA GLN A 149 -17.10 -25.52 -9.10
C GLN A 149 -16.29 -25.24 -10.35
N VAL A 150 -15.14 -24.58 -10.18
CA VAL A 150 -14.22 -24.23 -11.26
C VAL A 150 -12.80 -24.62 -10.90
N ASN A 151 -12.01 -24.99 -11.92
CA ASN A 151 -10.61 -25.37 -11.78
C ASN A 151 -9.67 -24.19 -12.12
N TYR A 152 -10.12 -22.96 -11.87
CA TYR A 152 -9.34 -21.75 -12.10
C TYR A 152 -9.54 -20.76 -10.94
N TYR A 153 -8.65 -19.79 -10.83
CA TYR A 153 -8.79 -18.65 -9.94
C TYR A 153 -8.65 -17.35 -10.75
N THR A 154 -9.06 -16.23 -10.17
CA THR A 154 -8.99 -14.92 -10.82
C THR A 154 -7.86 -14.08 -10.26
N GLN A 155 -7.18 -13.35 -11.14
CA GLN A 155 -6.14 -12.39 -10.77
C GLN A 155 -6.43 -11.07 -11.46
N THR A 156 -6.60 -9.99 -10.70
CA THR A 156 -6.88 -8.67 -11.25
C THR A 156 -5.70 -8.09 -12.02
N LYS A 157 -6.04 -7.18 -12.93
CA LYS A 157 -5.13 -6.27 -13.62
C LYS A 157 -5.52 -4.87 -13.22
N ASP A 158 -4.55 -4.11 -12.74
CA ASP A 158 -4.74 -2.75 -12.27
C ASP A 158 -3.71 -1.80 -12.86
N ILE A 159 -4.07 -0.53 -12.88
CA ILE A 159 -3.19 0.59 -13.22
C ILE A 159 -3.15 1.47 -11.97
N THR A 160 -1.95 1.77 -11.50
CA THR A 160 -1.74 2.65 -10.35
C THR A 160 -0.94 3.87 -10.78
N ASP A 161 -1.52 5.03 -10.54
CA ASP A 161 -0.91 6.34 -10.74
C ASP A 161 -0.64 7.00 -9.38
N LEU A 162 0.41 7.82 -9.32
CA LEU A 162 0.82 8.51 -8.11
C LEU A 162 1.12 9.97 -8.43
N HIS A 163 0.56 10.89 -7.63
CA HIS A 163 0.84 12.31 -7.71
C HIS A 163 1.47 12.84 -6.43
N ILE A 164 2.51 13.67 -6.55
CA ILE A 164 3.19 14.33 -5.43
C ILE A 164 2.36 15.54 -5.01
N VAL A 165 1.79 15.47 -3.81
CA VAL A 165 1.05 16.59 -3.22
C VAL A 165 2.02 17.58 -2.58
N LYS A 166 2.97 17.06 -1.78
CA LYS A 166 3.91 17.90 -1.03
C LYS A 166 5.18 17.14 -0.66
N VAL A 167 6.33 17.80 -0.81
CA VAL A 167 7.60 17.30 -0.27
C VAL A 167 7.76 17.78 1.18
N SER A 168 7.84 16.84 2.10
CA SER A 168 7.97 17.11 3.55
C SER A 168 9.43 17.14 4.00
N SER A 169 10.27 16.24 3.47
CA SER A 169 11.70 16.18 3.75
C SER A 169 12.48 15.66 2.56
N ASN A 170 13.77 15.96 2.51
CA ASN A 170 14.68 15.38 1.54
C ASN A 170 16.11 15.34 2.09
N LYS A 171 16.91 14.40 1.60
CA LYS A 171 18.33 14.27 1.93
C LYS A 171 19.12 13.84 0.69
N SER A 172 20.39 14.21 0.66
CA SER A 172 21.32 13.79 -0.40
C SER A 172 22.25 12.70 0.12
N LEU A 173 22.39 11.63 -0.66
CA LEU A 173 23.33 10.54 -0.45
C LEU A 173 24.22 10.44 -1.69
N GLY A 174 25.42 11.03 -1.60
CA GLY A 174 26.29 11.17 -2.77
C GLY A 174 25.63 12.00 -3.87
N GLN A 175 25.40 11.39 -5.05
CA GLN A 175 24.74 12.01 -6.20
C GLN A 175 23.22 11.76 -6.24
N VAL A 176 22.68 11.07 -5.24
CA VAL A 176 21.27 10.68 -5.18
C VAL A 176 20.53 11.59 -4.22
N LYS A 177 19.35 12.04 -4.62
CA LYS A 177 18.42 12.72 -3.73
C LYS A 177 17.26 11.79 -3.38
N VAL A 178 17.01 11.67 -2.08
CA VAL A 178 15.90 10.91 -1.49
C VAL A 178 14.92 11.90 -0.90
N TYR A 179 13.64 11.65 -1.08
CA TYR A 179 12.56 12.51 -0.66
C TYR A 179 11.56 11.71 0.18
N LEU A 180 10.83 12.45 1.01
CA LEU A 180 9.71 11.98 1.80
C LEU A 180 8.61 13.03 1.69
N GLY A 181 7.36 12.61 1.51
CA GLY A 181 6.28 13.55 1.33
C GLY A 181 4.91 12.92 1.20
N GLU A 182 3.91 13.79 1.14
CA GLU A 182 2.52 13.44 0.93
C GLU A 182 2.28 13.23 -0.57
N VAL A 183 1.60 12.13 -0.89
CA VAL A 183 1.23 11.74 -2.25
C VAL A 183 -0.23 11.36 -2.30
N GLU A 184 -0.81 11.41 -3.49
CA GLU A 184 -2.12 10.87 -3.78
C GLU A 184 -1.96 9.68 -4.72
N VAL A 185 -2.44 8.51 -4.30
CA VAL A 185 -2.35 7.26 -5.06
C VAL A 185 -3.73 6.95 -5.61
N THR A 186 -3.81 6.70 -6.91
CA THR A 186 -5.03 6.29 -7.61
C THR A 186 -4.82 4.93 -8.22
N THR A 187 -5.64 3.94 -7.86
CA THR A 187 -5.61 2.62 -8.46
C THR A 187 -6.93 2.32 -9.17
N ASN A 188 -6.83 1.83 -10.40
CA ASN A 188 -7.96 1.43 -11.21
C ASN A 188 -7.85 -0.06 -11.59
N VAL A 189 -8.83 -0.87 -11.18
CA VAL A 189 -8.92 -2.29 -11.56
C VAL A 189 -9.61 -2.38 -12.93
N VAL A 190 -8.80 -2.51 -13.97
CA VAL A 190 -9.22 -2.43 -15.39
C VAL A 190 -9.58 -3.78 -16.00
N GLY A 191 -9.35 -4.87 -15.29
CA GLY A 191 -9.66 -6.21 -15.78
C GLY A 191 -9.19 -7.30 -14.83
N PHE A 192 -9.35 -8.55 -15.26
CA PHE A 192 -8.80 -9.71 -14.57
C PHE A 192 -8.48 -10.83 -15.54
N LYS A 193 -7.60 -11.73 -15.12
CA LYS A 193 -7.26 -12.97 -15.80
C LYS A 193 -7.88 -14.14 -15.06
N LYS A 194 -8.29 -15.15 -15.81
CA LYS A 194 -8.59 -16.49 -15.30
C LYS A 194 -7.33 -17.33 -15.45
N LYS A 195 -6.85 -17.89 -14.34
CA LYS A 195 -5.67 -18.74 -14.29
C LYS A 195 -6.03 -20.14 -13.85
N ALA A 196 -5.70 -21.12 -14.67
CA ALA A 196 -5.92 -22.52 -14.33
C ALA A 196 -5.18 -22.86 -13.03
N GLN A 197 -5.88 -23.54 -12.12
CA GLN A 197 -5.28 -24.03 -10.88
C GLN A 197 -4.16 -25.02 -11.22
N PHE A 198 -3.11 -25.05 -10.40
CA PHE A 198 -1.91 -25.89 -10.55
C PHE A 198 -0.98 -25.54 -11.72
N THR A 199 -1.49 -25.27 -12.91
CA THR A 199 -0.65 -24.98 -14.09
C THR A 199 -0.29 -23.51 -14.24
N GLU A 200 -1.02 -22.61 -13.57
CA GLU A 200 -0.85 -21.14 -13.66
C GLU A 200 -1.09 -20.57 -15.08
N GLU A 201 -1.61 -21.39 -16.00
CA GLU A 201 -1.89 -21.00 -17.38
C GLU A 201 -3.02 -19.96 -17.42
N VAL A 202 -2.82 -18.89 -18.19
CA VAL A 202 -3.85 -17.88 -18.42
C VAL A 202 -4.84 -18.42 -19.44
N ILE A 203 -6.05 -18.76 -19.00
CA ILE A 203 -7.11 -19.36 -19.82
C ILE A 203 -8.14 -18.34 -20.31
N GLY A 204 -8.07 -17.10 -19.82
CA GLY A 204 -8.94 -16.02 -20.26
C GLY A 204 -8.55 -14.70 -19.62
N GLU A 205 -8.98 -13.61 -20.24
CA GLU A 205 -8.86 -12.25 -19.73
C GLU A 205 -10.15 -11.49 -20.04
N GLU A 206 -10.65 -10.77 -19.05
CA GLU A 206 -11.89 -10.01 -19.16
C GLU A 206 -11.66 -8.58 -18.65
N PRO A 207 -12.11 -7.55 -19.40
CA PRO A 207 -12.02 -6.18 -18.94
C PRO A 207 -13.03 -5.90 -17.83
N LEU A 208 -12.72 -4.91 -16.99
CA LEU A 208 -13.60 -4.39 -15.95
C LEU A 208 -13.71 -2.88 -16.11
N ASP A 209 -14.88 -2.36 -15.76
CA ASP A 209 -15.18 -0.93 -15.72
C ASP A 209 -15.59 -0.56 -14.29
N LEU A 210 -14.60 -0.58 -13.39
CA LEU A 210 -14.77 -0.22 -11.98
C LEU A 210 -14.26 1.21 -11.75
N PRO A 211 -14.86 1.97 -10.83
CA PRO A 211 -14.39 3.31 -10.54
C PRO A 211 -12.99 3.27 -9.92
N PRO A 212 -12.13 4.28 -10.20
CA PRO A 212 -10.82 4.37 -9.57
C PRO A 212 -10.96 4.61 -8.07
N GLN A 213 -10.01 4.06 -7.30
CA GLN A 213 -9.88 4.28 -5.86
C GLN A 213 -8.68 5.19 -5.60
N THR A 214 -8.96 6.37 -5.07
CA THR A 214 -7.94 7.38 -4.77
C THR A 214 -7.84 7.62 -3.27
N PHE A 215 -6.62 7.64 -2.75
CA PHE A 215 -6.37 7.99 -1.35
C PHE A 215 -5.04 8.73 -1.18
N PRO A 216 -4.98 9.74 -0.29
CA PRO A 216 -3.73 10.37 0.07
C PRO A 216 -2.97 9.52 1.09
N THR A 217 -1.65 9.48 0.97
CA THR A 217 -0.75 8.73 1.86
C THR A 217 0.63 9.39 1.91
N VAL A 218 1.57 8.79 2.64
CA VAL A 218 2.97 9.20 2.69
C VAL A 218 3.81 8.25 1.85
N ALA A 219 4.75 8.81 1.09
CA ALA A 219 5.70 8.06 0.29
C ALA A 219 7.14 8.52 0.53
N LEU A 220 8.07 7.58 0.42
CA LEU A 220 9.46 7.86 0.14
C LEU A 220 9.72 7.62 -1.35
N TRP A 221 10.58 8.42 -1.95
CA TRP A 221 11.03 8.19 -3.31
C TRP A 221 12.45 8.70 -3.52
N PHE A 222 13.11 8.23 -4.56
CA PHE A 222 14.50 8.59 -4.83
C PHE A 222 14.80 8.72 -6.31
N ASP A 223 15.72 9.64 -6.61
CA ASP A 223 16.30 9.84 -7.94
C ASP A 223 17.31 8.73 -8.26
N LEU A 224 17.68 8.59 -9.54
CA LEU A 224 18.81 7.75 -9.96
C LEU A 224 20.01 8.59 -10.37
N PRO A 225 21.26 8.15 -10.08
CA PRO A 225 22.45 8.83 -10.59
C PRO A 225 22.48 8.79 -12.13
N PRO A 226 22.76 9.90 -12.84
CA PRO A 226 22.83 9.91 -14.31
C PRO A 226 23.79 8.89 -14.90
N LYS A 227 24.90 8.59 -14.20
CA LYS A 227 25.89 7.58 -14.60
C LYS A 227 25.30 6.16 -14.65
N VAL A 228 24.36 5.84 -13.76
CA VAL A 228 23.68 4.53 -13.75
C VAL A 228 22.82 4.39 -14.99
N VAL A 229 22.07 5.44 -15.34
CA VAL A 229 21.21 5.44 -16.53
C VAL A 229 22.04 5.21 -17.79
N ALA A 230 23.18 5.89 -17.93
CA ALA A 230 24.11 5.69 -19.05
C ALA A 230 24.66 4.26 -19.09
N ARG A 231 25.12 3.72 -17.95
CA ARG A 231 25.66 2.36 -17.85
C ARG A 231 24.64 1.28 -18.24
N LEU A 232 23.38 1.44 -17.84
CA LEU A 232 22.30 0.51 -18.22
C LEU A 232 22.07 0.53 -19.73
N ALA A 233 22.03 1.72 -20.34
CA ALA A 233 21.86 1.86 -21.78
C ALA A 233 23.04 1.25 -22.57
N GLU A 234 24.28 1.51 -22.14
CA GLU A 234 25.49 0.92 -22.75
C GLU A 234 25.52 -0.61 -22.64
N SER A 235 24.96 -1.17 -21.57
CA SER A 235 24.91 -2.62 -21.32
C SER A 235 23.72 -3.31 -21.99
N GLY A 236 22.82 -2.57 -22.65
CA GLY A 236 21.61 -3.12 -23.26
C GLY A 236 20.60 -3.70 -22.26
N LEU A 237 20.67 -3.27 -20.99
CA LEU A 237 19.79 -3.73 -19.92
C LEU A 237 18.46 -2.97 -19.94
N ASP A 238 17.36 -3.63 -19.54
CA ASP A 238 16.05 -3.00 -19.52
C ASP A 238 15.93 -2.03 -18.35
N PHE A 239 15.97 -0.73 -18.65
CA PHE A 239 15.89 0.33 -17.66
C PHE A 239 14.58 0.30 -16.86
N ALA A 240 13.44 0.14 -17.55
CA ALA A 240 12.13 0.10 -16.89
C ALA A 240 11.99 -1.18 -16.07
N GLY A 241 12.43 -2.31 -16.61
CA GLY A 241 12.49 -3.59 -15.90
C GLY A 241 13.37 -3.53 -14.65
N GLY A 242 14.49 -2.80 -14.70
CA GLY A 242 15.39 -2.58 -13.56
C GLY A 242 14.75 -1.75 -12.45
N LEU A 243 14.11 -0.63 -12.78
CA LEU A 243 13.41 0.20 -11.81
C LEU A 243 12.30 -0.59 -11.09
N HIS A 244 11.50 -1.33 -11.85
CA HIS A 244 10.41 -2.16 -11.33
C HIS A 244 10.92 -3.32 -10.47
N ALA A 245 12.04 -3.93 -10.84
CA ALA A 245 12.70 -4.94 -10.02
C ALA A 245 13.27 -4.37 -8.71
N VAL A 246 13.82 -3.15 -8.72
CA VAL A 246 14.25 -2.44 -7.49
C VAL A 246 13.07 -2.16 -6.58
N GLU A 247 11.97 -1.64 -7.12
CA GLU A 247 10.74 -1.38 -6.40
C GLU A 247 10.23 -2.65 -5.68
N HIS A 248 10.03 -3.74 -6.42
CA HIS A 248 9.57 -5.01 -5.88
C HIS A 248 10.48 -5.56 -4.77
N ALA A 249 11.79 -5.54 -5.02
CA ALA A 249 12.76 -6.08 -4.07
C ALA A 249 12.84 -5.22 -2.81
N ALA A 250 12.83 -3.88 -2.94
CA ALA A 250 12.86 -2.98 -1.81
C ALA A 250 11.59 -3.11 -0.96
N ILE A 251 10.40 -3.19 -1.57
CA ILE A 251 9.15 -3.46 -0.86
C ILE A 251 9.18 -4.81 -0.14
N GLY A 252 9.74 -5.85 -0.77
CA GLY A 252 9.88 -7.17 -0.15
C GLY A 252 10.88 -7.21 1.01
N ILE A 253 11.80 -6.25 1.09
CA ILE A 253 12.86 -6.17 2.10
C ILE A 253 12.53 -5.16 3.20
N LEU A 254 11.71 -4.14 2.93
CA LEU A 254 11.32 -3.11 3.89
C LEU A 254 10.72 -3.66 5.20
N PRO A 255 9.91 -4.75 5.20
CA PRO A 255 9.45 -5.40 6.43
C PRO A 255 10.56 -5.85 7.40
N LEU A 256 11.82 -5.96 6.94
CA LEU A 256 12.97 -6.25 7.82
C LEU A 256 13.36 -5.07 8.71
N PHE A 257 12.85 -3.88 8.42
CA PHE A 257 13.21 -2.60 9.04
C PHE A 257 12.01 -1.91 9.70
N ALA A 258 10.81 -2.19 9.19
CA ALA A 258 9.53 -1.72 9.70
C ALA A 258 8.69 -2.96 10.06
N LEU A 259 8.22 -3.09 11.30
CA LEU A 259 7.34 -4.19 11.71
C LEU A 259 5.97 -4.00 11.02
N CYS A 260 5.88 -4.48 9.79
CA CYS A 260 4.73 -4.36 8.91
C CYS A 260 4.62 -5.62 8.04
N ASP A 261 3.42 -5.88 7.52
CA ASP A 261 3.25 -6.87 6.47
C ASP A 261 3.62 -6.26 5.12
N ARG A 262 4.04 -7.09 4.17
CA ARG A 262 4.30 -6.62 2.81
C ARG A 262 3.03 -5.99 2.19
N ASN A 263 1.84 -6.41 2.62
CA ASN A 263 0.59 -5.87 2.13
C ASN A 263 0.34 -4.42 2.55
N ASP A 264 1.03 -3.95 3.60
CA ASP A 264 0.96 -2.58 4.11
C ASP A 264 1.74 -1.56 3.26
N ILE A 265 2.42 -2.05 2.22
CA ILE A 265 3.33 -1.26 1.37
C ILE A 265 2.89 -1.37 -0.09
N GLY A 266 2.79 -0.23 -0.75
CA GLY A 266 2.65 -0.11 -2.20
C GLY A 266 3.89 0.52 -2.84
N GLY A 267 3.93 0.48 -4.17
CA GLY A 267 5.00 1.10 -4.93
C GLY A 267 4.59 1.48 -6.34
N VAL A 268 5.37 2.40 -6.91
CA VAL A 268 5.32 2.77 -8.31
C VAL A 268 6.75 3.02 -8.78
N SER A 269 7.13 2.44 -9.89
CA SER A 269 8.38 2.74 -10.60
C SER A 269 8.06 3.42 -11.93
N ALA A 270 8.71 4.54 -12.18
CA ALA A 270 8.50 5.33 -13.39
C ALA A 270 9.84 5.69 -14.02
N PRO A 271 10.14 5.25 -15.27
CA PRO A 271 11.28 5.73 -16.04
C PRO A 271 11.23 7.25 -16.28
N LEU A 272 10.03 7.81 -16.32
CA LEU A 272 9.76 9.24 -16.42
C LEU A 272 8.48 9.56 -15.64
N HIS A 273 8.61 9.97 -14.38
CA HIS A 273 7.46 10.30 -13.55
C HIS A 273 6.79 11.61 -14.03
N PRO A 274 5.46 11.66 -14.21
CA PRO A 274 4.75 12.82 -14.76
C PRO A 274 5.04 14.14 -14.03
N ASP A 275 5.06 14.11 -12.70
CA ASP A 275 5.21 15.33 -11.90
C ASP A 275 6.65 15.87 -11.85
N THR A 276 7.66 15.01 -12.03
CA THR A 276 9.07 15.36 -11.81
C THR A 276 9.91 15.34 -13.08
N GLY A 277 9.42 14.72 -14.14
CA GLY A 277 10.15 14.48 -15.38
C GLY A 277 11.41 13.64 -15.18
N ARG A 278 11.47 12.82 -14.13
CA ARG A 278 12.66 12.03 -13.75
C ARG A 278 12.33 10.56 -13.58
N ALA A 279 13.35 9.72 -13.76
CA ALA A 279 13.28 8.32 -13.40
C ALA A 279 13.31 8.16 -11.87
N GLN A 280 12.28 7.56 -11.30
CA GLN A 280 12.11 7.47 -9.85
C GLN A 280 11.39 6.18 -9.44
N VAL A 281 11.69 5.73 -8.23
CA VAL A 281 10.98 4.64 -7.55
C VAL A 281 10.33 5.22 -6.30
N PHE A 282 9.03 4.96 -6.14
CA PHE A 282 8.20 5.37 -5.02
C PHE A 282 7.84 4.13 -4.20
N ILE A 283 7.91 4.27 -2.87
CA ILE A 283 7.43 3.29 -1.90
C ILE A 283 6.54 4.05 -0.93
N TYR A 284 5.29 3.62 -0.77
CA TYR A 284 4.29 4.33 0.01
C TYR A 284 3.51 3.41 0.93
N ASP A 285 2.92 4.00 1.95
CA ASP A 285 2.07 3.30 2.90
C ASP A 285 0.73 2.99 2.24
N ALA A 286 0.32 1.73 2.19
CA ALA A 286 -0.94 1.30 1.58
C ALA A 286 -2.19 1.61 2.45
N TYR A 287 -2.15 2.72 3.19
CA TYR A 287 -3.20 3.18 4.08
C TYR A 287 -3.42 4.70 3.93
N PRO A 288 -4.68 5.17 3.90
CA PRO A 288 -4.99 6.59 3.97
C PRO A 288 -4.26 7.32 5.11
N GLY A 289 -3.55 8.39 4.77
CA GLY A 289 -2.79 9.24 5.69
C GLY A 289 -1.45 8.68 6.16
N GLY A 290 -1.09 7.45 5.78
CA GLY A 290 0.17 6.80 6.16
C GLY A 290 0.25 6.35 7.63
N ILE A 291 0.98 5.27 7.87
CA ILE A 291 1.15 4.63 9.19
C ILE A 291 2.60 4.68 9.69
N GLY A 292 3.51 5.29 8.92
CA GLY A 292 4.90 5.54 9.32
C GLY A 292 5.93 4.65 8.61
N ILE A 293 5.52 3.82 7.66
CA ILE A 293 6.44 2.86 7.00
C ILE A 293 7.39 3.61 6.06
N ALA A 294 6.85 4.54 5.26
CA ALA A 294 7.60 5.37 4.34
C ALA A 294 8.65 6.23 5.08
N GLU A 295 8.30 6.81 6.23
CA GLU A 295 9.19 7.58 7.08
C GLU A 295 10.32 6.71 7.61
N LYS A 296 10.00 5.49 8.07
CA LYS A 296 11.01 4.53 8.53
C LYS A 296 11.95 4.14 7.38
N GLY A 297 11.41 3.81 6.21
CA GLY A 297 12.19 3.51 5.01
C GLY A 297 13.09 4.68 4.60
N PHE A 298 12.58 5.92 4.64
CA PHE A 298 13.35 7.13 4.36
C PHE A 298 14.50 7.30 5.35
N SER A 299 14.27 7.07 6.65
CA SER A 299 15.31 7.18 7.67
C SER A 299 16.45 6.17 7.44
N MET A 300 16.12 4.95 7.01
CA MET A 300 17.04 3.80 6.85
C MET A 300 17.31 3.43 5.39
N ILE A 301 17.22 4.40 4.47
CA ILE A 301 17.22 4.13 3.04
C ILE A 301 18.50 3.43 2.55
N THR A 302 19.65 3.76 3.14
CA THR A 302 20.94 3.16 2.77
C THR A 302 20.99 1.68 3.15
N GLU A 303 20.57 1.35 4.38
CA GLU A 303 20.49 -0.02 4.89
C GLU A 303 19.47 -0.84 4.09
N LEU A 304 18.35 -0.23 3.72
CA LEU A 304 17.34 -0.83 2.84
C LEU A 304 17.93 -1.19 1.48
N TRP A 305 18.61 -0.26 0.80
CA TRP A 305 19.27 -0.53 -0.47
C TRP A 305 20.35 -1.61 -0.37
N GLN A 306 21.16 -1.60 0.68
CA GLN A 306 22.17 -2.64 0.91
C GLN A 306 21.54 -4.03 1.10
N ALA A 307 20.49 -4.15 1.91
CA ALA A 307 19.79 -5.41 2.10
C ALA A 307 19.08 -5.87 0.81
N THR A 308 18.52 -4.93 0.05
CA THR A 308 17.88 -5.19 -1.24
C THR A 308 18.90 -5.71 -2.26
N LEU A 309 20.05 -5.05 -2.39
CA LEU A 309 21.12 -5.48 -3.28
C LEU A 309 21.61 -6.88 -2.92
N ARG A 310 21.88 -7.15 -1.63
CA ARG A 310 22.27 -8.49 -1.16
C ARG A 310 21.23 -9.55 -1.51
N ALA A 311 19.95 -9.27 -1.27
CA ALA A 311 18.87 -10.20 -1.56
C ALA A 311 18.79 -10.59 -3.04
N ILE A 312 19.03 -9.62 -3.94
CA ILE A 312 19.05 -9.84 -5.40
C ILE A 312 20.34 -10.54 -5.84
N ALA A 313 21.49 -10.04 -5.40
CA ALA A 313 22.82 -10.53 -5.78
C ALA A 313 23.05 -12.00 -5.40
N GLU A 314 22.63 -12.40 -4.19
CA GLU A 314 22.81 -13.75 -3.68
C GLU A 314 21.70 -14.73 -4.09
N CYS A 315 20.68 -14.25 -4.81
CA CYS A 315 19.65 -15.15 -5.30
C CYS A 315 20.20 -15.97 -6.48
N PRO A 316 20.11 -17.32 -6.45
CA PRO A 316 20.70 -18.18 -7.47
C PRO A 316 19.94 -18.18 -8.81
N CYS A 317 18.78 -17.52 -8.88
CA CYS A 317 18.03 -17.43 -10.13
C CYS A 317 18.77 -16.57 -11.16
N GLN A 318 18.58 -16.84 -12.44
CA GLN A 318 19.21 -16.07 -13.52
C GLN A 318 18.39 -14.81 -13.85
N GLU A 319 17.10 -14.97 -14.12
CA GLU A 319 16.25 -13.90 -14.67
C GLU A 319 15.45 -13.12 -13.62
N GLY A 320 15.41 -13.62 -12.37
CA GLY A 320 14.53 -13.12 -11.32
C GLY A 320 13.46 -14.13 -10.92
N CYS A 321 13.10 -14.15 -9.63
CA CYS A 321 12.10 -15.08 -9.09
C CYS A 321 11.33 -14.46 -7.91
N PRO A 322 10.31 -15.15 -7.35
CA PRO A 322 9.57 -14.69 -6.17
C PRO A 322 10.42 -14.41 -4.93
N SER A 323 11.63 -14.96 -4.86
CA SER A 323 12.56 -14.75 -3.75
C SER A 323 13.48 -13.53 -3.90
N CYS A 324 13.41 -12.78 -5.02
CA CYS A 324 14.23 -11.57 -5.21
C CYS A 324 13.48 -10.39 -5.80
N VAL A 325 12.99 -10.47 -7.04
CA VAL A 325 12.49 -9.30 -7.81
C VAL A 325 11.04 -9.42 -8.25
N GLN A 326 10.39 -10.56 -8.02
CA GLN A 326 8.97 -10.70 -8.32
C GLN A 326 8.10 -10.35 -7.11
N SER A 327 6.96 -9.74 -7.39
CA SER A 327 5.91 -9.43 -6.43
C SER A 327 4.61 -10.16 -6.78
N PRO A 328 3.97 -10.83 -5.81
CA PRO A 328 2.64 -11.41 -6.02
C PRO A 328 1.56 -10.33 -6.18
N LYS A 329 1.82 -9.09 -5.73
CA LYS A 329 0.91 -7.94 -5.86
C LYS A 329 1.10 -7.14 -7.15
N CYS A 330 1.97 -7.56 -8.06
CA CYS A 330 2.23 -6.81 -9.29
C CYS A 330 1.07 -6.94 -10.28
N GLY A 331 0.31 -5.87 -10.47
CA GLY A 331 -0.77 -5.77 -11.47
C GLY A 331 -0.30 -5.97 -12.92
N ASN A 332 0.99 -5.66 -13.17
CA ASN A 332 1.65 -5.86 -14.47
C ASN A 332 2.22 -7.27 -14.66
N ASN A 333 1.81 -8.24 -13.81
CA ASN A 333 2.23 -9.65 -13.90
C ASN A 333 3.75 -9.82 -13.96
N ASN A 334 4.48 -9.03 -13.16
CA ASN A 334 5.94 -9.06 -13.07
C ASN A 334 6.64 -8.84 -14.43
N LYS A 335 6.08 -7.98 -15.29
CA LYS A 335 6.68 -7.62 -16.58
C LYS A 335 6.56 -6.10 -16.85
N PRO A 336 7.63 -5.46 -17.33
CA PRO A 336 9.00 -5.98 -17.45
C PRO A 336 9.68 -6.14 -16.08
N LEU A 337 10.67 -7.02 -15.97
CA LEU A 337 11.59 -7.11 -14.83
C LEU A 337 12.99 -7.47 -15.35
N ASP A 338 14.01 -6.76 -14.85
CA ASP A 338 15.40 -7.05 -15.17
C ASP A 338 16.24 -7.06 -13.90
N LYS A 339 16.69 -8.27 -13.53
CA LYS A 339 17.46 -8.52 -12.31
C LYS A 339 18.83 -7.85 -12.35
N GLU A 340 19.53 -7.90 -13.49
CA GLU A 340 20.88 -7.35 -13.59
C GLU A 340 20.83 -5.82 -13.65
N ALA A 341 19.83 -5.25 -14.33
CA ALA A 341 19.55 -3.83 -14.28
C ALA A 341 19.31 -3.35 -12.84
N ALA A 342 18.51 -4.07 -12.05
CA ALA A 342 18.26 -3.73 -10.66
C ALA A 342 19.53 -3.74 -9.79
N LYS A 343 20.45 -4.68 -10.01
CA LYS A 343 21.75 -4.70 -9.31
C LYS A 343 22.57 -3.46 -9.65
N VAL A 344 22.71 -3.13 -10.93
CA VAL A 344 23.46 -1.96 -11.38
C VAL A 344 22.87 -0.66 -10.81
N ILE A 345 21.53 -0.57 -10.72
CA ILE A 345 20.84 0.55 -10.09
C ILE A 345 21.23 0.64 -8.61
N LEU A 346 21.06 -0.43 -7.85
CA LEU A 346 21.32 -0.45 -6.40
C LEU A 346 22.81 -0.21 -6.08
N GLU A 347 23.73 -0.76 -6.87
CA GLU A 347 25.16 -0.46 -6.76
C GLU A 347 25.41 1.05 -6.90
N GLY A 348 24.86 1.67 -7.94
CA GLY A 348 25.06 3.10 -8.16
C GLY A 348 24.34 3.99 -7.15
N LEU A 349 23.25 3.53 -6.51
CA LEU A 349 22.62 4.23 -5.39
C LEU A 349 23.52 4.23 -4.14
N LEU A 350 24.32 3.18 -3.96
CA LEU A 350 25.20 3.00 -2.80
C LEU A 350 26.58 3.64 -2.96
N GLY A 351 26.96 4.04 -4.18
CA GLY A 351 28.20 4.76 -4.49
C GLY A 351 29.24 3.86 -5.12
#